data_AF-A0AAJ0BAK9-F1
#
_entry.id   AF-A0AAJ0BAK9-F1
#
_cell.length_a   1.000
_cell.length_b   1.000
_cell.length_c   1.000
_cell.angle_alpha   90.00
_cell.angle_beta   90.00
_cell.angle_gamma   90.00
#
_symmetry.space_group_name_H-M   'P 1'
#
loop_
_entity.id
_entity.type
_entity.pdbx_description
1 polymer ?
#
loop_
_entity_poly.entity_id
_entity_poly.type
_entity_poly.pdbx_seq_one_letter_code
_entity_poly.pdbx_strand_id
1 'polypeptide(L)'
;MKGFLLTCLTALAGSTLASPAAVKRDDAVTTSLINDFRLYAQYAAAASCNNQNAVGQALTCPGTFCPLVTANNATTVATFSGPLTDIRGLVAVDHAKRAIIVSIRGTVSVRNWITDFIFPQLPVLDLCLGCLVHTGFLTAWKEISSAALAGLKTAKTANPFYAVIFTGHSLGASVATIGAAYARRAGYAGADIYTFGSPRAGNSFFANFVTNQPGNEYRVTHANDPIARLPPLVLNYRHTSPEYWLQSTDPSPSDVTVCQGNANLKCNGGTGGFDMSQHSLYFQQLNGCGPETDTPWKQRRDLSDEEIAAQLAEWAREDAELVAELGGGVSIAVAKE
;
A
#
# COMPACT_ATOMS: atom_id res chain seq x y z
N MET A 1 -59.14 -38.91 30.92
CA MET A 1 -57.68 -38.77 30.73
C MET A 1 -57.40 -38.35 29.29
N LYS A 2 -57.15 -37.07 29.04
CA LYS A 2 -56.66 -36.54 27.76
C LYS A 2 -55.56 -35.54 28.10
N GLY A 3 -54.36 -35.81 27.60
CA GLY A 3 -53.15 -35.05 27.87
C GLY A 3 -53.14 -33.70 27.16
N PHE A 4 -52.60 -32.69 27.84
CA PHE A 4 -52.34 -31.36 27.30
C PHE A 4 -50.90 -31.33 26.80
N LEU A 5 -50.71 -31.14 25.49
CA LEU A 5 -49.40 -30.92 24.87
C LEU A 5 -49.10 -29.41 24.92
N LEU A 6 -48.02 -29.03 25.60
CA LEU A 6 -47.56 -27.64 25.71
C LEU A 6 -46.48 -27.40 24.63
N THR A 7 -46.83 -26.68 23.56
CA THR A 7 -45.88 -26.23 22.54
C THR A 7 -45.25 -24.89 22.94
N CYS A 8 -43.98 -24.92 23.33
CA CYS A 8 -43.15 -23.70 23.45
C CYS A 8 -42.77 -23.21 22.05
N LEU A 9 -43.29 -22.05 21.63
CA LEU A 9 -42.74 -21.28 20.51
C LEU A 9 -41.53 -20.48 21.02
N THR A 10 -40.33 -20.82 20.56
CA THR A 10 -39.14 -19.97 20.68
C THR A 10 -39.13 -18.94 19.56
N ALA A 11 -39.27 -17.66 19.91
CA ALA A 11 -39.09 -16.55 18.99
C ALA A 11 -37.58 -16.33 18.76
N LEU A 12 -37.08 -16.70 17.59
CA LEU A 12 -35.75 -16.31 17.10
C LEU A 12 -35.81 -14.84 16.64
N ALA A 13 -35.31 -13.93 17.46
CA ALA A 13 -35.04 -12.56 17.05
C ALA A 13 -33.87 -12.56 16.06
N GLY A 14 -34.17 -12.39 14.77
CA GLY A 14 -33.17 -12.17 13.73
C GLY A 14 -32.51 -10.81 13.90
N SER A 15 -31.30 -10.78 14.44
CA SER A 15 -30.44 -9.60 14.40
C SER A 15 -29.90 -9.43 12.98
N THR A 16 -30.47 -8.48 12.23
CA THR A 16 -29.89 -8.04 10.97
C THR A 16 -28.58 -7.32 11.26
N LEU A 17 -27.45 -7.97 10.99
CA LEU A 17 -26.15 -7.30 10.90
C LEU A 17 -26.23 -6.30 9.74
N ALA A 18 -26.37 -5.02 10.06
CA ALA A 18 -26.24 -3.96 9.07
C ALA A 18 -24.82 -4.02 8.50
N SER A 19 -24.69 -4.24 7.19
CA SER A 19 -23.41 -4.08 6.50
C SER A 19 -22.89 -2.66 6.74
N PRO A 20 -21.59 -2.47 7.05
CA PRO A 20 -21.04 -1.13 7.15
C PRO A 20 -21.27 -0.41 5.82
N ALA A 21 -21.91 0.76 5.88
CA ALA A 21 -22.11 1.61 4.71
C ALA A 21 -20.73 1.92 4.11
N ALA A 22 -20.58 1.64 2.81
CA ALA A 22 -19.37 2.03 2.09
C ALA A 22 -19.15 3.53 2.26
N VAL A 23 -17.97 3.91 2.77
CA VAL A 23 -17.59 5.31 2.91
C VAL A 23 -17.42 5.87 1.50
N LYS A 24 -18.38 6.68 1.02
CA LYS A 24 -18.22 7.43 -0.23
C LYS A 24 -17.08 8.43 -0.04
N ARG A 25 -15.97 8.21 -0.73
CA ARG A 25 -14.87 9.18 -0.83
C ARG A 25 -15.13 10.12 -2.00
N ASP A 26 -14.76 11.38 -1.83
CA ASP A 26 -14.71 12.35 -2.93
C ASP A 26 -13.40 12.12 -3.67
N ASP A 27 -13.47 11.53 -4.86
CA ASP A 27 -12.29 11.22 -5.67
C ASP A 27 -11.85 12.40 -6.55
N ALA A 28 -12.38 13.60 -6.31
CA ALA A 28 -12.00 14.79 -7.05
C ALA A 28 -10.50 15.09 -6.85
N VAL A 29 -9.75 15.08 -7.96
CA VAL A 29 -8.35 15.50 -7.96
C VAL A 29 -8.30 17.02 -7.90
N THR A 30 -7.74 17.56 -6.82
CA THR A 30 -7.55 19.00 -6.61
C THR A 30 -6.07 19.36 -6.60
N THR A 31 -5.76 20.64 -6.77
CA THR A 31 -4.39 21.14 -6.58
C THR A 31 -3.85 20.84 -5.18
N SER A 32 -4.70 20.89 -4.16
CA SER A 32 -4.31 20.52 -2.79
C SER A 32 -3.90 19.06 -2.69
N LEU A 33 -4.69 18.16 -3.32
CA LEU A 33 -4.39 16.73 -3.31
C LEU A 33 -3.08 16.42 -4.03
N ILE A 34 -2.82 17.08 -5.17
CA ILE A 34 -1.54 16.95 -5.87
C ILE A 34 -0.37 17.44 -5.00
N ASN A 35 -0.55 18.54 -4.27
CA ASN A 35 0.48 19.03 -3.34
C ASN A 35 0.74 18.03 -2.20
N ASP A 36 -0.30 17.38 -1.68
CA ASP A 36 -0.16 16.33 -0.69
C ASP A 36 0.52 15.08 -1.26
N PHE A 37 0.21 14.68 -2.51
CA PHE A 37 0.93 13.61 -3.20
C PHE A 37 2.43 13.91 -3.32
N ARG A 38 2.81 15.14 -3.71
CA ARG A 38 4.21 15.56 -3.78
C ARG A 38 4.91 15.49 -2.43
N LEU A 39 4.25 15.98 -1.37
CA LEU A 39 4.81 15.95 -0.02
C LEU A 39 5.00 14.52 0.48
N TYR A 40 3.98 13.66 0.35
CA TYR A 40 4.06 12.30 0.88
C TYR A 40 4.95 11.38 0.03
N ALA A 41 5.16 11.69 -1.25
CA ALA A 41 6.21 11.08 -2.07
C ALA A 41 7.61 11.42 -1.52
N GLN A 42 7.83 12.67 -1.12
CA GLN A 42 9.08 13.08 -0.46
C GLN A 42 9.29 12.39 0.89
N TYR A 43 8.23 12.20 1.68
CA TYR A 43 8.33 11.39 2.91
C TYR A 43 8.70 9.94 2.63
N ALA A 44 8.14 9.33 1.57
CA ALA A 44 8.48 7.98 1.15
C ALA A 44 9.97 7.87 0.78
N ALA A 45 10.52 8.84 0.04
CA ALA A 45 11.95 8.91 -0.27
C ALA A 45 12.81 9.17 0.98
N ALA A 46 12.38 10.07 1.86
CA ALA A 46 13.10 10.47 3.07
C ALA A 46 13.33 9.31 4.05
N ALA A 47 12.50 8.25 4.00
CA ALA A 47 12.69 7.04 4.81
C ALA A 47 14.07 6.40 4.62
N SER A 48 14.63 6.48 3.42
CA SER A 48 15.95 5.92 3.11
C SER A 48 17.09 6.74 3.74
N CYS A 49 16.98 8.06 3.79
CA CYS A 49 18.05 8.92 4.33
C CYS A 49 18.00 9.03 5.86
N ASN A 50 16.82 8.83 6.47
CA ASN A 50 16.56 9.20 7.87
C ASN A 50 16.29 8.00 8.79
N ASN A 51 16.48 6.76 8.32
CA ASN A 51 16.21 5.53 9.10
C ASN A 51 17.22 5.28 10.25
N GLN A 52 18.20 6.15 10.44
CA GLN A 52 19.14 6.10 11.57
C GLN A 52 19.16 7.41 12.37
N ASN A 53 18.24 8.33 12.09
CA ASN A 53 18.15 9.59 12.82
C ASN A 53 17.89 9.36 14.31
N ALA A 54 18.48 10.22 15.13
CA ALA A 54 18.15 10.31 16.54
C ALA A 54 16.74 10.92 16.74
N VAL A 55 16.13 10.65 17.89
CA VAL A 55 14.87 11.29 18.29
C VAL A 55 15.04 12.81 18.35
N GLY A 56 14.10 13.55 17.78
CA GLY A 56 14.10 15.01 17.68
C GLY A 56 14.93 15.58 16.53
N GLN A 57 15.72 14.75 15.83
CA GLN A 57 16.50 15.20 14.68
C GLN A 57 15.58 15.56 13.51
N ALA A 58 15.86 16.68 12.84
CA ALA A 58 15.15 17.08 11.63
C ALA A 58 15.40 16.10 10.47
N LEU A 59 14.36 15.86 9.66
CA LEU A 59 14.48 15.08 8.44
C LEU A 59 15.19 15.91 7.37
N THR A 60 16.20 15.31 6.76
CA THR A 60 16.96 15.93 5.67
C THR A 60 17.19 14.93 4.54
N CYS A 61 17.36 15.43 3.32
CA CYS A 61 17.76 14.63 2.17
C CYS A 61 18.85 15.37 1.38
N PRO A 62 19.79 14.65 0.74
CA PRO A 62 20.73 15.26 -0.18
C PRO A 62 19.98 15.88 -1.38
N GLY A 63 20.55 16.95 -1.94
CA GLY A 63 20.01 17.61 -3.14
C GLY A 63 18.54 18.01 -3.02
N THR A 64 17.74 17.59 -4.00
CA THR A 64 16.33 17.98 -4.16
C THR A 64 15.35 16.85 -3.83
N PHE A 65 15.76 15.80 -3.10
CA PHE A 65 14.90 14.63 -2.86
C PHE A 65 13.80 14.85 -1.81
N CYS A 66 13.93 15.80 -0.87
CA CYS A 66 12.82 16.12 0.04
C CYS A 66 12.77 17.59 0.49
N PRO A 67 12.72 18.57 -0.44
CA PRO A 67 12.71 19.99 -0.11
C PRO A 67 11.49 20.42 0.72
N LEU A 68 10.30 19.86 0.47
CA LEU A 68 9.08 20.18 1.22
C LEU A 68 9.14 19.62 2.64
N VAL A 69 9.67 18.40 2.82
CA VAL A 69 9.86 17.80 4.15
C VAL A 69 10.85 18.62 4.97
N THR A 70 11.98 19.02 4.35
CA THR A 70 12.98 19.89 4.98
C THR A 70 12.39 21.25 5.33
N ALA A 71 11.62 21.86 4.42
CA ALA A 71 10.96 23.15 4.62
C ALA A 71 9.94 23.11 5.77
N ASN A 72 9.25 21.99 5.96
CA ASN A 72 8.31 21.79 7.06
C ASN A 72 9.01 21.55 8.42
N ASN A 73 10.33 21.41 8.43
CA ASN A 73 11.13 21.12 9.62
C ASN A 73 10.59 19.90 10.39
N ALA A 74 10.20 18.86 9.66
CA ALA A 74 9.67 17.64 10.26
C ALA A 74 10.77 16.94 11.09
N THR A 75 10.40 16.35 12.23
CA THR A 75 11.37 15.74 13.15
C THR A 75 11.07 14.27 13.40
N THR A 76 12.13 13.48 13.60
CA THR A 76 12.04 12.04 13.89
C THR A 76 11.55 11.81 15.32
N VAL A 77 10.56 10.93 15.50
CA VAL A 77 10.12 10.41 16.80
C VAL A 77 10.70 9.03 17.08
N ALA A 78 10.77 8.19 16.06
CA ALA A 78 11.33 6.85 16.17
C ALA A 78 11.87 6.40 14.82
N THR A 79 12.93 5.59 14.81
CA THR A 79 13.38 4.83 13.65
C THR A 79 13.21 3.35 13.92
N PHE A 80 13.06 2.55 12.87
CA PHE A 80 12.93 1.10 12.99
C PHE A 80 13.59 0.40 11.80
N SER A 81 14.12 -0.79 12.08
CA SER A 81 14.80 -1.63 11.11
C SER A 81 14.44 -3.08 11.37
N GLY A 82 14.14 -3.81 10.31
CA GLY A 82 13.99 -5.26 10.29
C GLY A 82 15.20 -5.89 9.60
N PRO A 83 16.21 -6.37 10.34
CA PRO A 83 17.43 -6.93 9.76
C PRO A 83 17.19 -8.15 8.85
N LEU A 84 16.14 -8.94 9.09
CA LEU A 84 15.85 -10.14 8.31
C LEU A 84 15.26 -9.81 6.94
N THR A 85 14.40 -8.80 6.88
CA THR A 85 13.72 -8.38 5.63
C THR A 85 14.36 -7.17 4.96
N ASP A 86 15.36 -6.56 5.62
CA ASP A 86 15.93 -5.24 5.28
C ASP A 86 14.84 -4.16 5.10
N ILE A 87 13.71 -4.29 5.77
CA ILE A 87 12.71 -3.21 5.81
C ILE A 87 13.15 -2.18 6.84
N ARG A 88 13.05 -0.89 6.51
CA ARG A 88 13.39 0.19 7.42
C ARG A 88 12.34 1.28 7.35
N GLY A 89 12.36 2.19 8.31
CA GLY A 89 11.50 3.36 8.26
C GLY A 89 11.63 4.20 9.50
N LEU A 90 10.70 5.15 9.62
CA LEU A 90 10.62 6.03 10.76
C LEU A 90 9.19 6.48 11.03
N VAL A 91 9.00 6.98 12.24
CA VAL A 91 7.87 7.84 12.62
C VAL A 91 8.40 9.26 12.72
N ALA A 92 7.79 10.19 11.99
CA ALA A 92 8.10 11.63 12.03
C ALA A 92 6.88 12.44 12.46
N VAL A 93 7.11 13.66 12.94
CA VAL A 93 6.08 14.66 13.19
C VAL A 93 6.34 15.87 12.30
N ASP A 94 5.30 16.26 11.58
CA ASP A 94 5.24 17.49 10.79
C ASP A 94 4.27 18.46 11.47
N HIS A 95 4.82 19.49 12.11
CA HIS A 95 4.01 20.51 12.78
C HIS A 95 3.34 21.48 11.80
N ALA A 96 3.92 21.69 10.62
CA ALA A 96 3.34 22.56 9.59
C ALA A 96 2.07 21.93 9.00
N LYS A 97 2.07 20.62 8.77
CA LYS A 97 0.90 19.85 8.30
C LYS A 97 0.04 19.28 9.42
N ARG A 98 0.46 19.42 10.68
CA ARG A 98 -0.19 18.79 11.85
C ARG A 98 -0.41 17.29 11.63
N ALA A 99 0.64 16.60 11.20
CA ALA A 99 0.59 15.18 10.83
C ALA A 99 1.69 14.38 11.54
N ILE A 100 1.40 13.12 11.80
CA ILE A 100 2.33 12.08 12.23
C ILE A 100 2.50 11.13 11.05
N ILE A 101 3.73 10.98 10.58
CA ILE A 101 4.03 10.23 9.36
C ILE A 101 4.77 8.95 9.75
N VAL A 102 4.18 7.81 9.44
CA VAL A 102 4.84 6.50 9.47
C VAL A 102 5.33 6.22 8.05
N SER A 103 6.62 6.46 7.81
CA SER A 103 7.23 6.29 6.49
C SER A 103 8.04 5.00 6.43
N ILE A 104 7.73 4.15 5.45
CA ILE A 104 8.35 2.84 5.28
C ILE A 104 9.16 2.83 3.99
N ARG A 105 10.44 2.50 4.13
CA ARG A 105 11.41 2.42 3.05
C ARG A 105 11.10 1.25 2.11
N GLY A 106 11.30 1.44 0.82
CA GLY A 106 11.39 0.33 -0.14
C GLY A 106 12.64 -0.55 0.05
N THR A 107 12.68 -1.65 -0.70
CA THR A 107 13.84 -2.56 -0.78
C THR A 107 14.86 -2.06 -1.80
N VAL A 108 16.14 -2.34 -1.57
CA VAL A 108 17.25 -1.97 -2.49
C VAL A 108 17.37 -2.89 -3.72
N SER A 109 16.66 -4.02 -3.78
CA SER A 109 16.73 -5.01 -4.86
C SER A 109 15.35 -5.36 -5.44
N VAL A 110 14.61 -4.36 -5.91
CA VAL A 110 13.28 -4.56 -6.53
C VAL A 110 13.35 -5.53 -7.73
N ARG A 111 14.44 -5.48 -8.52
CA ARG A 111 14.66 -6.40 -9.63
C ARG A 111 14.74 -7.86 -9.17
N ASN A 112 15.43 -8.15 -8.07
CA ASN A 112 15.49 -9.51 -7.50
C ASN A 112 14.12 -10.00 -7.02
N TRP A 113 13.30 -9.11 -6.47
CA TRP A 113 11.93 -9.46 -6.09
C TRP A 113 11.09 -9.88 -7.31
N ILE A 114 11.30 -9.23 -8.46
CA ILE A 114 10.64 -9.61 -9.72
C ILE A 114 11.17 -10.95 -10.22
N THR A 115 12.48 -11.14 -10.32
CA THR A 115 13.07 -12.36 -10.92
C THR A 115 12.81 -13.63 -10.13
N ASP A 116 12.45 -13.52 -8.85
CA ASP A 116 12.04 -14.68 -8.04
C ASP A 116 10.67 -15.22 -8.48
N PHE A 117 9.77 -14.43 -9.09
CA PHE A 117 8.42 -14.82 -9.57
C PHE A 117 7.58 -15.68 -8.60
N ILE A 118 7.85 -15.56 -7.30
CA ILE A 118 7.23 -16.35 -6.23
C ILE A 118 6.39 -15.42 -5.37
N PHE A 119 5.07 -15.56 -5.47
CA PHE A 119 4.09 -14.71 -4.79
C PHE A 119 3.18 -15.51 -3.85
N PRO A 120 3.72 -16.10 -2.76
CA PRO A 120 2.93 -16.81 -1.78
C PRO A 120 2.13 -15.84 -0.93
N GLN A 121 0.95 -16.27 -0.49
CA GLN A 121 0.10 -15.53 0.44
C GLN A 121 -0.08 -16.29 1.76
N LEU A 122 -0.16 -15.56 2.86
CA LEU A 122 -0.51 -16.08 4.18
C LEU A 122 -1.85 -15.50 4.66
N PRO A 123 -2.63 -16.28 5.41
CA PRO A 123 -3.87 -15.79 6.01
C PRO A 123 -3.60 -14.77 7.12
N VAL A 124 -4.40 -13.71 7.16
CA VAL A 124 -4.42 -12.68 8.22
C VAL A 124 -5.81 -12.58 8.84
N LEU A 125 -6.20 -13.64 9.55
CA LEU A 125 -7.53 -13.80 10.17
C LEU A 125 -7.81 -12.74 11.25
N ASP A 126 -6.76 -12.13 11.78
CA ASP A 126 -6.77 -11.01 12.71
C ASP A 126 -7.01 -9.66 12.04
N LEU A 127 -7.19 -9.59 10.71
CA LEU A 127 -7.69 -8.41 9.99
C LEU A 127 -9.08 -8.65 9.41
N CYS A 128 -9.27 -9.71 8.63
CA CYS A 128 -10.57 -10.08 8.09
C CYS A 128 -10.67 -11.58 7.75
N LEU A 129 -11.89 -12.11 7.70
CA LEU A 129 -12.13 -13.47 7.21
C LEU A 129 -11.82 -13.56 5.72
N GLY A 130 -11.04 -14.56 5.31
CA GLY A 130 -10.64 -14.75 3.92
C GLY A 130 -9.50 -13.83 3.45
N CYS A 131 -9.02 -12.90 4.28
CA CYS A 131 -7.87 -12.07 3.96
C CYS A 131 -6.60 -12.91 3.79
N LEU A 132 -5.97 -12.80 2.62
CA LEU A 132 -4.64 -13.34 2.32
C LEU A 132 -3.71 -12.19 1.92
N VAL A 133 -2.49 -12.17 2.44
CA VAL A 133 -1.49 -11.12 2.20
C VAL A 133 -0.17 -11.75 1.74
N HIS A 134 0.54 -11.08 0.84
CA HIS A 134 1.86 -11.52 0.37
C HIS A 134 2.79 -11.84 1.55
N THR A 135 3.34 -13.05 1.59
CA THR A 135 4.17 -13.54 2.71
C THR A 135 5.32 -12.59 3.03
N GLY A 136 6.06 -12.13 2.02
CA GLY A 136 7.19 -11.23 2.22
C GLY A 136 6.80 -9.89 2.85
N PHE A 137 5.68 -9.30 2.42
CA PHE A 137 5.24 -7.98 2.93
C PHE A 137 4.68 -8.11 4.34
N LEU A 138 3.97 -9.20 4.62
CA LEU A 138 3.47 -9.49 5.96
C LEU A 138 4.63 -9.76 6.94
N THR A 139 5.64 -10.53 6.53
CA THR A 139 6.83 -10.77 7.35
C THR A 139 7.58 -9.48 7.64
N ALA A 140 7.78 -8.63 6.63
CA ALA A 140 8.41 -7.32 6.80
C ALA A 140 7.62 -6.44 7.79
N TRP A 141 6.30 -6.34 7.63
CA TRP A 141 5.48 -5.59 8.59
C TRP A 141 5.60 -6.18 10.01
N LYS A 142 5.47 -7.50 10.18
CA LYS A 142 5.54 -8.14 11.50
C LYS A 142 6.85 -7.83 12.20
N GLU A 143 7.97 -7.84 11.48
CA GLU A 143 9.30 -7.56 12.03
C GLU A 143 9.41 -6.14 12.62
N ILE A 144 8.85 -5.12 11.97
CA ILE A 144 8.93 -3.72 12.43
C ILE A 144 7.70 -3.23 13.22
N SER A 145 6.60 -3.98 13.20
CA SER A 145 5.28 -3.54 13.68
C SER A 145 5.30 -3.00 15.11
N SER A 146 5.99 -3.68 16.03
CA SER A 146 6.09 -3.28 17.44
C SER A 146 6.76 -1.90 17.59
N ALA A 147 7.91 -1.71 16.94
CA ALA A 147 8.65 -0.44 17.01
C ALA A 147 7.89 0.71 16.31
N ALA A 148 7.31 0.44 15.14
CA ALA A 148 6.52 1.42 14.40
C ALA A 148 5.28 1.87 15.19
N LEU A 149 4.52 0.94 15.77
CA LEU A 149 3.32 1.26 16.55
C LEU A 149 3.66 1.92 17.89
N ALA A 150 4.79 1.56 18.53
CA ALA A 150 5.29 2.25 19.71
C ALA A 150 5.66 3.71 19.39
N GLY A 151 6.39 3.95 18.30
CA GLY A 151 6.72 5.30 17.83
C GLY A 151 5.47 6.13 17.50
N LEU A 152 4.50 5.52 16.79
CA LEU A 152 3.22 6.15 16.48
C LEU A 152 2.46 6.51 17.76
N LYS A 153 2.40 5.60 18.75
CA LYS A 153 1.76 5.86 20.05
C LYS A 153 2.42 7.04 20.77
N THR A 154 3.75 7.08 20.81
CA THR A 154 4.50 8.20 21.41
C THR A 154 4.16 9.52 20.71
N ALA A 155 4.24 9.56 19.38
CA ALA A 155 3.93 10.75 18.59
C ALA A 155 2.48 11.22 18.79
N LYS A 156 1.52 10.28 18.80
CA LYS A 156 0.09 10.58 18.97
C LYS A 156 -0.26 11.03 20.37
N THR A 157 0.42 10.50 21.40
CA THR A 157 0.25 10.97 22.78
C THR A 157 0.71 12.42 22.93
N ALA A 158 1.83 12.79 22.31
CA ALA A 158 2.32 14.18 22.32
C ALA A 158 1.48 15.10 21.41
N ASN A 159 0.88 14.58 20.35
CA ASN A 159 0.14 15.36 19.34
C ASN A 159 -1.26 14.75 19.07
N PRO A 160 -2.20 14.81 20.04
CA PRO A 160 -3.46 14.07 20.00
C PRO A 160 -4.36 14.45 18.81
N PHE A 161 -4.25 15.67 18.30
CA PHE A 161 -5.06 16.19 17.20
C PHE A 161 -4.39 16.10 15.82
N TYR A 162 -3.22 15.46 15.71
CA TYR A 162 -2.52 15.35 14.43
C TYR A 162 -3.07 14.18 13.61
N ALA A 163 -3.16 14.36 12.30
CA ALA A 163 -3.50 13.28 11.39
C ALA A 163 -2.43 12.17 11.44
N VAL A 164 -2.81 10.93 11.17
CA VAL A 164 -1.87 9.81 11.07
C VAL A 164 -1.77 9.42 9.61
N ILE A 165 -0.57 9.41 9.05
CA ILE A 165 -0.32 9.13 7.64
C ILE A 165 0.66 7.96 7.55
N PHE A 166 0.30 6.93 6.81
CA PHE A 166 1.21 5.88 6.39
C PHE A 166 1.65 6.15 4.96
N THR A 167 2.95 6.12 4.71
CA THR A 167 3.50 6.32 3.37
C THR A 167 4.65 5.37 3.07
N GLY A 168 4.83 5.10 1.78
CA GLY A 168 5.92 4.27 1.28
C GLY A 168 5.96 4.26 -0.23
N HIS A 169 7.13 3.93 -0.76
CA HIS A 169 7.37 3.71 -2.19
C HIS A 169 7.73 2.25 -2.43
N SER A 170 7.37 1.73 -3.61
CA SER A 170 7.69 0.37 -4.02
C SER A 170 7.19 -0.65 -3.00
N LEU A 171 8.04 -1.60 -2.62
CA LEU A 171 7.79 -2.60 -1.60
C LEU A 171 7.37 -2.01 -0.24
N GLY A 172 7.95 -0.87 0.14
CA GLY A 172 7.61 -0.14 1.36
C GLY A 172 6.16 0.36 1.36
N ALA A 173 5.59 0.60 0.18
CA ALA A 173 4.21 1.03 0.00
C ALA A 173 3.20 -0.09 0.33
N SER A 174 3.49 -1.34 -0.05
CA SER A 174 2.68 -2.49 0.35
C SER A 174 2.77 -2.75 1.86
N VAL A 175 3.96 -2.62 2.44
CA VAL A 175 4.16 -2.74 3.90
C VAL A 175 3.42 -1.61 4.63
N ALA A 176 3.42 -0.39 4.10
CA ALA A 176 2.67 0.74 4.67
C ALA A 176 1.16 0.49 4.62
N THR A 177 0.66 -0.10 3.53
CA THR A 177 -0.75 -0.50 3.39
C THR A 177 -1.15 -1.52 4.47
N ILE A 178 -0.33 -2.56 4.67
CA ILE A 178 -0.56 -3.56 5.72
C ILE A 178 -0.48 -2.91 7.11
N GLY A 179 0.52 -2.07 7.36
CA GLY A 179 0.72 -1.40 8.63
C GLY A 179 -0.43 -0.47 9.01
N ALA A 180 -0.94 0.29 8.04
CA ALA A 180 -2.12 1.12 8.24
C ALA A 180 -3.38 0.31 8.54
N ALA A 181 -3.58 -0.84 7.87
CA ALA A 181 -4.71 -1.72 8.14
C ALA A 181 -4.72 -2.20 9.61
N TYR A 182 -3.55 -2.59 10.13
CA TYR A 182 -3.35 -2.94 11.52
C TYR A 182 -3.51 -1.74 12.47
N ALA A 183 -2.95 -0.58 12.13
CA ALA A 183 -3.07 0.63 12.95
C ALA A 183 -4.54 1.09 13.08
N ARG A 184 -5.30 1.07 11.99
CA ARG A 184 -6.73 1.39 11.99
C ARG A 184 -7.51 0.46 12.92
N ARG A 185 -7.21 -0.85 12.87
CA ARG A 185 -7.81 -1.84 13.78
C ARG A 185 -7.38 -1.63 15.24
N ALA A 186 -6.19 -1.09 15.48
CA ALA A 186 -5.67 -0.75 16.80
C ALA A 186 -6.15 0.60 17.37
N GLY A 187 -7.12 1.26 16.71
CA GLY A 187 -7.74 2.50 17.20
C GLY A 187 -7.31 3.77 16.47
N TYR A 188 -6.40 3.69 15.50
CA TYR A 188 -6.04 4.81 14.62
C TYR A 188 -6.96 4.83 13.38
N ALA A 189 -8.28 4.77 13.59
CA ALA A 189 -9.26 4.53 12.53
C ALA A 189 -9.19 5.55 11.38
N GLY A 190 -8.80 6.79 11.62
CA GLY A 190 -8.64 7.83 10.57
C GLY A 190 -7.23 7.92 9.97
N ALA A 191 -6.41 6.87 10.07
CA ALA A 191 -5.07 6.90 9.47
C ALA A 191 -5.18 6.85 7.93
N ASP A 192 -4.62 7.81 7.22
CA ASP A 192 -4.60 7.84 5.76
C ASP A 192 -3.39 7.10 5.20
N ILE A 193 -3.51 6.61 3.96
CA ILE A 193 -2.48 5.86 3.25
C ILE A 193 -2.12 6.62 1.98
N TYR A 194 -0.84 6.94 1.80
CA TYR A 194 -0.28 7.50 0.56
C TYR A 194 0.80 6.58 0.04
N THR A 195 0.56 5.91 -1.08
CA THR A 195 1.49 4.91 -1.62
C THR A 195 1.90 5.25 -3.04
N PHE A 196 3.15 4.99 -3.39
CA PHE A 196 3.73 5.33 -4.68
C PHE A 196 4.37 4.08 -5.29
N GLY A 197 3.89 3.66 -6.46
CA GLY A 197 4.40 2.45 -7.13
C GLY A 197 4.22 1.18 -6.30
N SER A 198 3.12 1.10 -5.54
CA SER A 198 2.85 -0.06 -4.69
C SER A 198 2.57 -1.29 -5.52
N PRO A 199 3.22 -2.44 -5.24
CA PRO A 199 2.70 -3.73 -5.67
C PRO A 199 1.38 -4.07 -4.95
N ARG A 200 0.64 -5.06 -5.48
CA ARG A 200 -0.57 -5.61 -4.87
C ARG A 200 -0.20 -6.34 -3.59
N ALA A 201 -0.76 -5.92 -2.47
CA ALA A 201 -0.35 -6.42 -1.15
C ALA A 201 -1.03 -7.76 -0.77
N GLY A 202 -2.22 -8.05 -1.29
CA GLY A 202 -3.01 -9.21 -0.89
C GLY A 202 -4.15 -9.52 -1.84
N ASN A 203 -5.03 -10.41 -1.42
CA ASN A 203 -6.16 -10.85 -2.22
C ASN A 203 -7.35 -9.87 -2.24
N SER A 204 -8.41 -10.24 -2.94
CA SER A 204 -9.65 -9.45 -3.05
C SER A 204 -10.26 -9.10 -1.68
N PHE A 205 -10.29 -10.05 -0.74
CA PHE A 205 -10.79 -9.83 0.62
C PHE A 205 -9.95 -8.78 1.36
N PHE A 206 -8.62 -8.89 1.30
CA PHE A 206 -7.72 -7.92 1.92
C PHE A 206 -7.83 -6.54 1.28
N ALA A 207 -7.78 -6.45 -0.05
CA ALA A 207 -7.89 -5.20 -0.79
C ALA A 207 -9.22 -4.48 -0.50
N ASN A 208 -10.34 -5.23 -0.50
CA ASN A 208 -11.65 -4.69 -0.15
C ASN A 208 -11.73 -4.30 1.32
N PHE A 209 -11.15 -5.09 2.23
CA PHE A 209 -11.11 -4.76 3.65
C PHE A 209 -10.44 -3.41 3.85
N VAL A 210 -9.22 -3.20 3.33
CA VAL A 210 -8.50 -1.93 3.47
C VAL A 210 -9.26 -0.78 2.81
N THR A 211 -9.78 -0.99 1.59
CA THR A 211 -10.57 0.01 0.84
C THR A 211 -11.78 0.52 1.61
N ASN A 212 -12.42 -0.36 2.40
CA ASN A 212 -13.63 -0.05 3.15
C ASN A 212 -13.35 0.31 4.62
N GLN A 213 -12.09 0.28 5.08
CA GLN A 213 -11.77 0.77 6.41
C GLN A 213 -11.93 2.30 6.46
N PRO A 214 -12.26 2.87 7.64
CA PRO A 214 -12.15 4.30 7.84
C PRO A 214 -10.70 4.79 7.58
N GLY A 215 -10.58 6.06 7.20
CA GLY A 215 -9.35 6.63 6.62
C GLY A 215 -9.45 6.69 5.09
N ASN A 216 -8.53 7.40 4.47
CA ASN A 216 -8.42 7.54 3.02
C ASN A 216 -7.29 6.67 2.46
N GLU A 217 -7.47 6.17 1.23
CA GLU A 217 -6.41 5.50 0.47
C GLU A 217 -6.12 6.25 -0.82
N TYR A 218 -4.85 6.65 -0.94
CA TYR A 218 -4.31 7.31 -2.09
C TYR A 218 -3.18 6.46 -2.67
N ARG A 219 -3.56 5.54 -3.56
CA ARG A 219 -2.59 4.71 -4.29
C ARG A 219 -2.22 5.38 -5.60
N VAL A 220 -1.00 5.90 -5.67
CA VAL A 220 -0.47 6.63 -6.83
C VAL A 220 0.37 5.68 -7.70
N THR A 221 0.10 5.67 -9.00
CA THR A 221 0.84 4.91 -10.03
C THR A 221 1.37 5.86 -11.10
N HIS A 222 2.47 5.52 -11.77
CA HIS A 222 3.07 6.38 -12.80
C HIS A 222 3.32 5.60 -14.10
N ALA A 223 2.85 6.16 -15.22
CA ALA A 223 3.05 5.64 -16.58
C ALA A 223 2.87 4.10 -16.65
N ASN A 224 3.83 3.38 -17.24
CA ASN A 224 3.84 1.92 -17.33
C ASN A 224 4.72 1.23 -16.26
N ASP A 225 4.84 1.83 -15.07
CA ASP A 225 5.56 1.24 -13.92
C ASP A 225 5.16 -0.25 -13.74
N PRO A 226 6.11 -1.20 -13.92
CA PRO A 226 5.83 -2.63 -13.85
C PRO A 226 5.52 -3.14 -12.44
N ILE A 227 5.95 -2.44 -11.38
CA ILE A 227 5.79 -2.93 -10.01
C ILE A 227 4.34 -2.83 -9.56
N ALA A 228 3.64 -1.78 -9.98
CA ALA A 228 2.21 -1.64 -9.70
C ALA A 228 1.34 -2.67 -10.46
N ARG A 229 1.92 -3.43 -11.39
CA ARG A 229 1.25 -4.56 -12.08
C ARG A 229 1.51 -5.91 -11.43
N LEU A 230 2.26 -5.96 -10.33
CA LEU A 230 2.64 -7.18 -9.64
C LEU A 230 2.16 -7.23 -8.19
N PRO A 231 1.96 -8.42 -7.61
CA PRO A 231 1.82 -9.71 -8.31
C PRO A 231 0.59 -9.74 -9.23
N PRO A 232 0.52 -10.62 -10.25
CA PRO A 232 -0.57 -10.70 -11.23
C PRO A 232 -1.98 -10.88 -10.60
N LEU A 233 -3.01 -10.34 -11.26
CA LEU A 233 -4.42 -10.55 -10.86
C LEU A 233 -4.83 -12.03 -10.94
N VAL A 234 -4.34 -12.77 -11.95
CA VAL A 234 -4.58 -14.22 -12.13
C VAL A 234 -4.15 -15.03 -10.92
N LEU A 235 -3.17 -14.56 -10.14
CA LEU A 235 -2.74 -15.16 -8.88
C LEU A 235 -3.55 -14.69 -7.66
N ASN A 236 -4.79 -14.23 -7.88
CA ASN A 236 -5.71 -13.74 -6.85
C ASN A 236 -5.19 -12.53 -6.06
N TYR A 237 -4.28 -11.73 -6.61
CA TYR A 237 -3.88 -10.45 -6.02
C TYR A 237 -4.78 -9.32 -6.48
N ARG A 238 -5.07 -8.35 -5.62
CA ARG A 238 -5.91 -7.19 -5.92
C ARG A 238 -5.31 -5.91 -5.33
N HIS A 239 -5.68 -4.78 -5.92
CA HIS A 239 -5.31 -3.46 -5.42
C HIS A 239 -6.40 -2.85 -4.55
N THR A 240 -6.01 -1.97 -3.63
CA THR A 240 -6.96 -1.03 -3.01
C THR A 240 -7.48 -0.03 -4.04
N SER A 241 -8.62 0.59 -3.72
CA SER A 241 -9.30 1.58 -4.56
C SER A 241 -9.43 2.93 -3.84
N PRO A 242 -9.33 4.08 -4.55
CA PRO A 242 -8.99 4.24 -5.96
C PRO A 242 -7.49 4.18 -6.30
N GLU A 243 -7.20 4.11 -7.59
CA GLU A 243 -5.91 4.45 -8.21
C GLU A 243 -5.89 5.91 -8.66
N TYR A 244 -4.80 6.62 -8.40
CA TYR A 244 -4.48 7.92 -8.98
C TYR A 244 -3.30 7.75 -9.95
N TRP A 245 -3.60 7.63 -11.25
CA TRP A 245 -2.62 7.31 -12.27
C TRP A 245 -2.07 8.57 -12.93
N LEU A 246 -0.75 8.73 -12.86
CA LEU A 246 0.00 9.85 -13.40
C LEU A 246 0.59 9.49 -14.77
N GLN A 247 0.51 10.41 -15.72
CA GLN A 247 1.18 10.29 -17.03
C GLN A 247 2.49 11.08 -17.13
N SER A 248 2.75 11.96 -16.16
CA SER A 248 3.97 12.78 -16.08
C SER A 248 4.39 13.00 -14.62
N THR A 249 5.60 13.51 -14.42
CA THR A 249 6.12 13.90 -13.11
C THR A 249 5.66 15.29 -12.65
N ASP A 250 5.01 16.06 -13.51
CA ASP A 250 4.46 17.37 -13.13
C ASP A 250 3.00 17.52 -13.57
N PRO A 251 2.09 16.65 -13.06
CA PRO A 251 0.71 16.65 -13.51
C PRO A 251 -0.05 17.82 -12.91
N SER A 252 -0.95 18.40 -13.71
CA SER A 252 -2.07 19.21 -13.24
C SER A 252 -3.23 18.31 -12.78
N PRO A 253 -4.24 18.83 -12.05
CA PRO A 253 -5.38 18.03 -11.60
C PRO A 253 -6.10 17.27 -12.72
N SER A 254 -6.21 17.85 -13.92
CA SER A 254 -6.86 17.22 -15.07
C SER A 254 -6.02 16.11 -15.72
N ASP A 255 -4.73 16.03 -15.43
CA ASP A 255 -3.83 15.02 -16.02
C ASP A 255 -3.85 13.71 -15.23
N VAL A 256 -4.45 13.70 -14.04
CA VAL A 256 -4.54 12.52 -13.18
C VAL A 256 -5.80 11.74 -13.52
N THR A 257 -5.60 10.50 -13.98
CA THR A 257 -6.72 9.59 -14.24
C THR A 257 -7.04 8.80 -12.97
N VAL A 258 -8.30 8.84 -12.53
CA VAL A 258 -8.76 8.07 -11.37
C VAL A 258 -9.41 6.76 -11.82
N CYS A 259 -8.86 5.63 -11.39
CA CYS A 259 -9.43 4.30 -11.67
C CYS A 259 -9.97 3.64 -10.40
N GLN A 260 -11.27 3.37 -10.39
CA GLN A 260 -11.97 2.67 -9.31
C GLN A 260 -12.01 1.15 -9.53
N GLY A 261 -12.00 0.38 -8.45
CA GLY A 261 -12.13 -1.07 -8.46
C GLY A 261 -10.81 -1.79 -8.19
N ASN A 262 -10.91 -2.96 -7.56
CA ASN A 262 -9.75 -3.72 -7.07
C ASN A 262 -9.02 -4.57 -8.14
N ALA A 263 -9.58 -4.61 -9.36
CA ALA A 263 -9.09 -5.33 -10.53
C ALA A 263 -9.20 -4.49 -11.82
N ASN A 264 -9.13 -3.16 -11.71
CA ASN A 264 -9.29 -2.26 -12.86
C ASN A 264 -8.01 -2.19 -13.72
N LEU A 265 -8.14 -2.44 -15.02
CA LEU A 265 -7.04 -2.39 -16.01
C LEU A 265 -7.09 -1.16 -16.94
N LYS A 266 -7.93 -0.15 -16.67
CA LYS A 266 -8.03 1.07 -17.49
C LYS A 266 -6.90 2.08 -17.24
N CYS A 267 -6.13 1.89 -16.17
CA CYS A 267 -4.97 2.72 -15.80
C CYS A 267 -3.66 1.90 -15.89
N ASN A 268 -2.73 2.04 -14.93
CA ASN A 268 -1.42 1.38 -14.96
C ASN A 268 -1.53 -0.14 -15.15
N GLY A 269 -2.54 -0.77 -14.54
CA GLY A 269 -2.79 -2.21 -14.65
C GLY A 269 -2.86 -2.75 -16.07
N GLY A 270 -3.39 -1.99 -17.03
CA GLY A 270 -3.52 -2.40 -18.44
C GLY A 270 -2.36 -1.99 -19.33
N THR A 271 -1.28 -1.43 -18.75
CA THR A 271 -0.07 -1.10 -19.50
C THR A 271 0.81 -2.34 -19.71
N GLY A 272 1.69 -2.27 -20.72
CA GLY A 272 2.65 -3.33 -21.03
C GLY A 272 4.11 -2.92 -20.84
N GLY A 273 5.01 -3.81 -21.24
CA GLY A 273 6.46 -3.59 -21.22
C GLY A 273 7.10 -3.73 -19.84
N PHE A 274 8.40 -3.47 -19.78
CA PHE A 274 9.21 -3.52 -18.56
C PHE A 274 10.13 -2.31 -18.53
N ASP A 275 9.67 -1.21 -17.93
CA ASP A 275 10.45 0.02 -17.78
C ASP A 275 10.59 0.36 -16.29
N MET A 276 11.70 -0.08 -15.69
CA MET A 276 12.02 0.20 -14.29
C MET A 276 12.36 1.67 -14.04
N SER A 277 12.64 2.48 -15.07
CA SER A 277 12.88 3.91 -14.88
C SER A 277 11.60 4.62 -14.39
N GLN A 278 10.43 4.21 -14.89
CA GLN A 278 9.14 4.74 -14.43
C GLN A 278 8.88 4.45 -12.96
N HIS A 279 9.38 3.32 -12.45
CA HIS A 279 9.18 2.95 -11.06
C HIS A 279 9.86 3.92 -10.08
N SER A 280 10.89 4.64 -10.51
CA SER A 280 11.61 5.59 -9.67
C SER A 280 11.04 7.01 -9.74
N LEU A 281 10.07 7.27 -10.62
CA LEU A 281 9.58 8.60 -10.97
C LEU A 281 8.15 8.82 -10.46
N TYR A 282 8.04 9.53 -9.34
CA TYR A 282 6.76 9.90 -8.72
C TYR A 282 6.85 11.34 -8.24
N PHE A 283 6.47 12.28 -9.11
CA PHE A 283 6.71 13.73 -9.02
C PHE A 283 8.17 14.18 -9.06
N GLN A 284 9.07 13.28 -8.66
CA GLN A 284 10.50 13.42 -8.58
C GLN A 284 11.10 12.02 -8.49
N GLN A 285 12.43 11.95 -8.56
CA GLN A 285 13.16 10.72 -8.30
C GLN A 285 13.01 10.32 -6.82
N LEU A 286 12.54 9.10 -6.53
CA LEU A 286 12.36 8.62 -5.15
C LEU A 286 13.50 7.72 -4.61
N ASN A 287 14.47 7.31 -5.44
CA ASN A 287 15.57 6.42 -5.05
C ASN A 287 16.86 7.13 -4.59
N GLY A 288 16.85 8.46 -4.46
CA GLY A 288 18.05 9.28 -4.24
C GLY A 288 18.80 9.15 -2.92
N CYS A 289 18.24 8.43 -1.95
CA CYS A 289 18.82 8.23 -0.62
C CYS A 289 19.12 6.77 -0.28
N GLY A 290 18.86 5.83 -1.20
CA GLY A 290 19.34 4.46 -1.07
C GLY A 290 20.80 4.40 -1.53
N PRO A 291 21.59 3.42 -1.08
CA PRO A 291 22.81 3.10 -1.82
C PRO A 291 22.42 2.86 -3.29
N GLU A 292 23.09 3.52 -4.23
CA GLU A 292 22.93 3.26 -5.69
C GLU A 292 23.37 1.84 -6.09
N THR A 293 23.78 1.02 -5.13
CA THR A 293 24.37 -0.27 -5.42
C THR A 293 23.32 -1.36 -5.29
N ASP A 294 22.89 -1.84 -6.45
CA ASP A 294 22.99 -3.21 -6.96
C ASP A 294 23.84 -4.18 -6.09
N THR A 295 23.62 -4.22 -4.78
CA THR A 295 24.27 -5.15 -3.86
C THR A 295 23.49 -6.45 -3.97
N PRO A 296 24.04 -7.47 -4.65
CA PRO A 296 23.30 -8.68 -4.89
C PRO A 296 23.21 -9.42 -3.57
N TRP A 297 22.05 -9.40 -2.92
CA TRP A 297 21.64 -10.60 -2.22
C TRP A 297 21.50 -11.67 -3.30
N LYS A 298 22.60 -12.45 -3.48
CA LYS A 298 22.78 -13.59 -4.40
C LYS A 298 21.66 -13.68 -5.44
N GLN A 299 21.90 -13.15 -6.65
CA GLN A 299 21.07 -13.45 -7.81
C GLN A 299 20.76 -14.96 -7.81
N ARG A 300 19.52 -15.32 -7.48
CA ARG A 300 19.08 -16.73 -7.50
C ARG A 300 18.73 -17.18 -8.92
N ARG A 301 18.44 -16.21 -9.80
CA ARG A 301 18.24 -16.36 -11.25
C ARG A 301 18.69 -15.10 -11.98
N ASP A 302 19.56 -15.28 -12.97
CA ASP A 302 19.94 -14.25 -13.93
C ASP A 302 18.95 -14.25 -15.11
N LEU A 303 17.73 -13.75 -14.88
CA LEU A 303 16.81 -13.49 -15.99
C LEU A 303 17.18 -12.16 -16.65
N SER A 304 17.24 -12.16 -17.98
CA SER A 304 17.38 -10.97 -18.80
C SER A 304 16.12 -10.09 -18.73
N ASP A 305 16.26 -8.80 -19.05
CA ASP A 305 15.10 -7.89 -19.12
C ASP A 305 14.07 -8.34 -20.16
N GLU A 306 14.52 -9.03 -21.22
CA GLU A 306 13.64 -9.61 -22.23
C GLU A 306 12.81 -10.76 -21.67
N GLU A 307 13.42 -11.68 -20.91
CA GLU A 307 12.71 -12.78 -20.24
C GLU A 307 11.72 -12.25 -19.19
N ILE A 308 12.13 -11.23 -18.42
CA ILE A 308 11.23 -10.59 -17.45
C ILE A 308 10.06 -9.93 -18.19
N ALA A 309 10.33 -9.16 -19.24
CA ALA A 309 9.30 -8.49 -20.03
C ALA A 309 8.33 -9.49 -20.67
N ALA A 310 8.81 -10.63 -21.17
CA ALA A 310 7.99 -11.68 -21.74
C ALA A 310 7.05 -12.30 -20.69
N GLN A 311 7.56 -12.63 -19.49
CA GLN A 311 6.73 -13.16 -18.42
C GLN A 311 5.68 -12.15 -17.94
N LEU A 312 6.05 -10.87 -17.82
CA LEU A 312 5.12 -9.80 -17.45
C LEU A 312 4.05 -9.57 -18.52
N ALA A 313 4.41 -9.68 -19.81
CA ALA A 313 3.46 -9.59 -20.91
C ALA A 313 2.45 -10.74 -20.89
N GLU A 314 2.90 -11.95 -20.57
CA GLU A 314 2.02 -13.11 -20.44
C GLU A 314 1.02 -12.93 -19.29
N TRP A 315 1.48 -12.51 -18.11
CA TRP A 315 0.57 -12.22 -17.00
C TRP A 315 -0.37 -11.05 -17.28
N ALA A 316 0.07 -10.04 -18.03
CA ALA A 316 -0.82 -8.96 -18.44
C ALA A 316 -1.96 -9.47 -19.35
N ARG A 317 -1.68 -10.46 -20.22
CA ARG A 317 -2.69 -11.12 -21.05
C ARG A 317 -3.68 -11.92 -20.20
N GLU A 318 -3.18 -12.76 -19.29
CA GLU A 318 -4.01 -13.56 -18.37
C GLU A 318 -4.87 -12.66 -17.46
N ASP A 319 -4.30 -11.55 -16.96
CA ASP A 319 -5.02 -10.56 -16.16
C ASP A 319 -6.15 -9.90 -16.96
N ALA A 320 -5.94 -9.60 -18.24
CA ALA A 320 -6.96 -9.03 -19.12
C ALA A 320 -8.10 -10.02 -19.38
N GLU A 321 -7.78 -11.30 -19.60
CA GLU A 321 -8.76 -12.38 -19.75
C GLU A 321 -9.61 -12.52 -18.47
N LEU A 322 -8.97 -12.60 -17.31
CA LEU A 322 -9.66 -12.65 -16.02
C LEU A 322 -10.60 -11.45 -15.81
N VAL A 323 -10.15 -10.24 -16.13
CA VAL A 323 -10.98 -9.04 -15.95
C VAL A 323 -12.16 -9.00 -16.92
N ALA A 324 -11.99 -9.52 -18.15
CA ALA A 324 -13.09 -9.71 -19.09
C ALA A 324 -14.12 -10.71 -18.53
N GLU A 325 -13.68 -11.82 -17.92
CA GLU A 325 -14.56 -12.79 -17.26
C GLU A 325 -15.33 -12.19 -16.07
N LEU A 326 -14.64 -11.42 -15.22
CA LEU A 326 -15.25 -10.72 -14.08
C LEU A 326 -16.25 -9.65 -14.52
N GLY A 327 -15.95 -8.92 -15.59
CA GLY A 327 -16.83 -7.90 -16.18
C GLY A 327 -18.02 -8.47 -16.97
N GLY A 328 -17.87 -9.69 -17.50
CA GLY A 328 -18.90 -10.43 -18.24
C GLY A 328 -19.97 -11.10 -17.36
N GLY A 329 -19.87 -11.00 -16.03
CA GLY A 329 -20.89 -11.49 -15.11
C GLY A 329 -20.81 -12.99 -14.79
N VAL A 330 -19.61 -13.55 -14.61
CA VAL A 330 -19.49 -14.89 -14.01
C VAL A 330 -19.75 -14.79 -12.51
N SER A 331 -20.99 -15.09 -12.12
CA SER A 331 -21.32 -15.51 -10.76
C SER A 331 -20.56 -16.80 -10.47
N ILE A 332 -19.38 -16.70 -9.86
CA ILE A 332 -18.75 -17.86 -9.21
C ILE A 332 -19.65 -18.21 -8.04
N ALA A 333 -20.56 -19.15 -8.29
CA ALA A 333 -21.33 -19.81 -7.26
C ALA A 333 -20.34 -20.40 -6.26
N VAL A 334 -20.32 -19.84 -5.05
CA VAL A 334 -19.66 -20.48 -3.92
C VAL A 334 -20.29 -21.86 -3.79
N ALA A 335 -19.49 -22.90 -4.02
CA ALA A 335 -19.90 -24.28 -3.80
C ALA A 335 -20.42 -24.38 -2.37
N LYS A 336 -21.72 -24.68 -2.24
CA LYS A 336 -22.26 -25.28 -1.03
C LYS A 336 -21.85 -26.75 -1.05
N GLU A 337 -20.95 -27.11 -0.17
CA GLU A 337 -20.96 -28.42 0.51
C GLU A 337 -20.81 -28.19 2.01
#